data_AF-A0A6I9ND58-F1
#
_entry.id   AF-A0A6I9ND58-F1
#
_cell.length_a   1.000
_cell.length_b   1.000
_cell.length_c   1.000
_cell.angle_alpha   90.00
_cell.angle_beta   90.00
_cell.angle_gamma   90.00
#
_symmetry.space_group_name_H-M   'P 1'
#
loop_
_entity.id
_entity.type
_entity.pdbx_description
1 polymer ?
#
loop_
_entity_poly.entity_id
_entity_poly.type
_entity_poly.pdbx_seq_one_letter_code
_entity_poly.pdbx_strand_id
1 'polypeptide(L)'
;VTETRTGPLGCSNYDNLDSVSSVLVQSPENKIHLQGLQAILPEYLKPRFVQAALSYIGCNEEGQFVCRDNDCWCHCAVDYPQCNCPEVALRAMEASVQKIRDSWKMANRDFEES
;
A
#
# COMPACT_ATOMS: atom_id res chain seq x y z
N VAL A 1 -21.30 -16.00 12.20
CA VAL A 1 -20.17 -15.26 12.80
C VAL A 1 -19.85 -14.13 11.86
N THR A 2 -20.10 -12.90 12.28
CA THR A 2 -19.94 -11.69 11.46
C THR A 2 -18.68 -11.00 11.95
N GLU A 3 -17.60 -11.04 11.17
CA GLU A 3 -16.35 -10.38 11.52
C GLU A 3 -16.47 -8.86 11.31
N THR A 4 -16.37 -8.13 12.42
CA THR A 4 -16.25 -6.67 12.45
C THR A 4 -14.85 -6.24 12.03
N ARG A 5 -14.73 -5.76 10.78
CA ARG A 5 -13.52 -5.07 10.28
C ARG A 5 -13.26 -3.80 11.10
N THR A 6 -12.27 -3.86 11.99
CA THR A 6 -11.80 -2.71 12.77
C THR A 6 -10.44 -2.24 12.24
N GLY A 7 -10.42 -1.02 11.68
CA GLY A 7 -9.25 -0.13 11.65
C GLY A 7 -8.07 -0.45 10.69
N PRO A 8 -7.21 0.54 10.40
CA PRO A 8 -6.45 0.61 9.15
C PRO A 8 -5.00 0.11 9.22
N LEU A 9 -4.55 -0.43 10.35
CA LEU A 9 -3.17 -0.91 10.52
C LEU A 9 -3.18 -2.17 11.40
N GLY A 10 -3.47 -3.31 10.77
CA GLY A 10 -3.33 -4.61 11.39
C GLY A 10 -2.03 -5.26 10.94
N CYS A 11 -0.98 -5.14 11.75
CA CYS A 11 0.20 -5.99 11.66
C CYS A 11 -0.23 -7.43 12.00
N SER A 12 -0.64 -8.19 11.00
CA SER A 12 -0.91 -9.62 11.15
C SER A 12 0.42 -10.37 11.19
N ASN A 13 0.62 -11.19 12.22
CA ASN A 13 1.74 -12.13 12.34
C ASN A 13 1.84 -13.01 11.08
N TYR A 14 3.00 -12.95 10.42
CA TYR A 14 3.34 -13.77 9.25
C TYR A 14 3.92 -15.13 9.69
N ASP A 15 3.11 -15.97 10.34
CA ASP A 15 3.48 -17.36 10.65
C ASP A 15 3.09 -18.36 9.53
N ASN A 16 2.80 -17.87 8.32
CA ASN A 16 2.57 -18.73 7.15
C ASN A 16 2.95 -18.01 5.85
N LEU A 17 4.26 -17.96 5.57
CA LEU A 17 4.82 -17.32 4.37
C LEU A 17 4.33 -17.91 3.03
N ASP A 18 3.61 -19.04 3.02
CA ASP A 18 3.06 -19.62 1.79
C ASP A 18 1.75 -18.97 1.30
N SER A 19 1.12 -18.07 2.07
CA SER A 19 -0.23 -17.55 1.74
C SER A 19 -0.36 -16.03 1.60
N VAL A 20 0.64 -15.25 2.05
CA VAL A 20 0.51 -13.78 2.18
C VAL A 20 1.25 -13.00 1.08
N SER A 21 1.69 -13.67 0.01
CA SER A 21 2.15 -13.02 -1.24
C SER A 21 1.00 -12.42 -2.07
N SER A 22 -0.12 -12.05 -1.44
CA SER A 22 -1.41 -11.81 -2.09
C SER A 22 -1.98 -10.40 -1.94
N VAL A 23 -1.41 -9.54 -1.08
CA VAL A 23 -2.02 -8.22 -0.83
C VAL A 23 -1.55 -7.13 -1.81
N LEU A 24 -0.41 -7.28 -2.48
CA LEU A 24 -0.02 -6.44 -3.63
C LEU A 24 -0.54 -6.97 -4.98
N VAL A 25 -1.35 -8.05 -4.97
CA VAL A 25 -1.74 -8.78 -6.18
C VAL A 25 -3.24 -9.07 -6.21
N GLN A 26 -4.06 -8.06 -5.94
CA GLN A 26 -5.52 -8.21 -5.88
C GLN A 26 -6.26 -8.03 -7.22
N SER A 27 -5.59 -7.78 -8.34
CA SER A 27 -6.16 -8.08 -9.66
C SER A 27 -5.56 -9.39 -10.19
N PRO A 28 -6.39 -10.36 -10.65
CA PRO A 28 -5.90 -11.55 -11.34
C PRO A 28 -4.99 -11.18 -12.52
N GLU A 29 -5.26 -10.05 -13.17
CA GLU A 29 -4.47 -9.55 -14.30
C GLU A 29 -3.01 -9.21 -13.92
N ASN A 30 -2.77 -8.64 -12.73
CA ASN A 30 -1.41 -8.28 -12.29
C ASN A 30 -0.58 -9.49 -11.86
N LYS A 31 -1.21 -10.56 -11.31
CA LYS A 31 -0.50 -11.82 -10.99
C LYS A 31 -0.11 -12.58 -12.24
N ILE A 32 -0.93 -12.50 -13.28
CA ILE A 32 -0.81 -13.30 -14.50
C ILE A 32 0.28 -12.79 -15.45
N HIS A 33 0.68 -11.50 -15.39
CA HIS A 33 1.65 -10.95 -16.35
C HIS A 33 3.13 -11.09 -15.99
N LEU A 34 3.50 -11.22 -14.71
CA LEU A 34 4.91 -11.27 -14.32
C LEU A 34 5.54 -12.67 -14.45
N GLN A 35 4.77 -13.74 -14.22
CA GLN A 35 5.28 -15.11 -14.36
C GLN A 35 5.53 -15.52 -15.83
N GLY A 36 4.77 -14.96 -16.78
CA GLY A 36 4.92 -15.28 -18.20
C GLY A 36 6.20 -14.69 -18.80
N LEU A 37 6.46 -13.40 -18.58
CA LEU A 37 7.59 -12.70 -19.18
C LEU A 37 8.94 -13.10 -18.56
N GLN A 38 9.00 -13.38 -17.27
CA GLN A 38 10.26 -13.85 -16.65
C GLN A 38 10.72 -15.21 -17.21
N ALA A 39 9.81 -16.05 -17.69
CA ALA A 39 10.13 -17.41 -18.15
C ALA A 39 10.88 -17.42 -19.49
N ILE A 40 10.64 -16.41 -20.34
CA ILE A 40 11.30 -16.27 -21.64
C ILE A 40 12.62 -15.49 -21.57
N LEU A 41 12.88 -14.80 -20.45
CA LEU A 41 14.10 -14.02 -20.28
C LEU A 41 15.31 -14.93 -19.99
N PRO A 42 16.49 -14.58 -20.52
CA PRO A 42 17.75 -15.19 -20.10
C PRO A 42 17.92 -15.11 -18.57
N GLU A 43 18.50 -16.15 -17.96
CA GLU A 43 18.67 -16.25 -16.49
C GLU A 43 19.28 -14.99 -15.87
N TYR A 44 20.28 -14.40 -16.51
CA TYR A 44 20.96 -13.20 -16.01
C TYR A 44 20.06 -11.94 -15.98
N LEU A 45 18.95 -11.91 -16.73
CA LEU A 45 18.00 -10.80 -16.76
C LEU A 45 16.82 -10.97 -15.82
N LYS A 46 16.48 -12.21 -15.43
CA LYS A 46 15.30 -12.48 -14.59
C LYS A 46 15.30 -11.67 -13.28
N PRO A 47 16.40 -11.60 -12.50
CA PRO A 47 16.41 -10.83 -11.25
C PRO A 47 16.17 -9.34 -11.47
N ARG A 48 16.77 -8.76 -12.52
CA ARG A 48 16.62 -7.34 -12.86
C ARG A 48 15.20 -7.02 -13.31
N PHE A 49 14.59 -7.91 -14.09
CA PHE A 49 13.21 -7.76 -14.53
C PHE A 49 12.24 -7.77 -13.34
N VAL A 50 12.40 -8.73 -12.42
CA VAL A 50 11.57 -8.80 -11.20
C VAL A 50 11.74 -7.53 -10.36
N GLN A 51 12.98 -7.08 -10.14
CA GLN A 51 13.25 -5.86 -9.39
C GLN A 51 12.61 -4.61 -10.05
N ALA A 52 12.71 -4.47 -11.37
CA ALA A 52 12.10 -3.36 -12.11
C ALA A 52 10.57 -3.40 -12.02
N ALA A 53 9.97 -4.58 -12.20
CA ALA A 53 8.52 -4.76 -12.07
C ALA A 53 8.01 -4.43 -10.67
N LEU A 54 8.70 -4.88 -9.62
CA LEU A 54 8.35 -4.56 -8.24
C LEU A 54 8.53 -3.06 -7.93
N SER A 55 9.54 -2.42 -8.50
CA SER A 55 9.75 -0.97 -8.36
C SER A 55 8.63 -0.18 -9.05
N TYR A 56 8.17 -0.62 -10.22
CA TYR A 56 7.03 -0.01 -10.90
C TYR A 56 5.73 -0.18 -10.09
N ILE A 57 5.43 -1.39 -9.60
CA ILE A 57 4.18 -1.68 -8.88
C ILE A 57 4.17 -1.11 -7.46
N GLY A 58 5.27 -1.29 -6.72
CA GLY A 58 5.36 -0.96 -5.30
C GLY A 58 5.77 0.49 -5.03
N CYS A 59 6.47 1.12 -5.98
CA CYS A 59 7.01 2.47 -5.83
C CYS A 59 6.53 3.44 -6.91
N ASN A 60 5.60 3.03 -7.79
CA ASN A 60 5.13 3.84 -8.92
C ASN A 60 6.27 4.38 -9.81
N GLU A 61 7.36 3.62 -9.95
CA GLU A 61 8.57 4.05 -10.68
C GLU A 61 9.32 5.24 -10.02
N GLU A 62 8.90 5.70 -8.85
CA GLU A 62 9.49 6.82 -8.11
C GLU A 62 10.71 6.42 -7.25
N GLY A 63 11.10 5.15 -7.31
CA GLY A 63 12.19 4.61 -6.52
C GLY A 63 12.42 3.14 -6.76
N GLN A 64 13.46 2.62 -6.14
CA GLN A 64 13.79 1.19 -6.18
C GLN A 64 13.09 0.45 -5.04
N PHE A 65 12.38 -0.62 -5.35
CA PHE A 65 11.82 -1.51 -4.33
C PHE A 65 12.93 -2.32 -3.67
N VAL A 66 13.11 -2.17 -2.36
CA VAL A 66 14.15 -2.84 -1.58
C VAL A 66 13.50 -3.55 -0.40
N CYS A 67 13.87 -4.81 -0.18
CA CYS A 67 13.50 -5.56 1.01
C CYS A 67 14.74 -5.86 1.83
N ARG A 68 14.65 -5.66 3.14
CA ARG A 68 15.66 -6.08 4.11
C ARG A 68 14.96 -6.86 5.21
N ASP A 69 15.42 -8.09 5.43
CA ASP A 69 14.75 -9.05 6.31
C ASP A 69 13.30 -9.26 5.83
N ASN A 70 12.30 -8.88 6.65
CA ASN A 70 10.88 -8.97 6.30
C ASN A 70 10.22 -7.62 5.99
N ASP A 71 11.00 -6.53 5.98
CA ASP A 71 10.50 -5.19 5.70
C ASP A 71 10.87 -4.76 4.29
N CYS A 72 9.89 -4.25 3.53
CA CYS A 72 10.09 -3.74 2.19
C CYS A 72 9.64 -2.29 2.10
N TRP A 73 10.41 -1.47 1.39
CA TRP A 73 10.13 -0.05 1.17
C TRP A 73 10.74 0.42 -0.15
N CYS A 74 10.37 1.63 -0.56
CA CYS A 74 10.95 2.27 -1.72
C CYS A 74 12.18 3.08 -1.31
N HIS A 75 13.33 2.74 -1.87
CA HIS A 75 14.46 3.65 -1.89
C HIS A 75 14.19 4.73 -2.94
N CYS A 76 13.67 5.86 -2.48
CA CYS A 76 13.20 6.93 -3.35
C CYS A 76 14.32 7.50 -4.23
N ALA A 77 13.96 7.80 -5.48
CA ALA A 77 14.83 8.57 -6.36
C ALA A 77 14.94 10.03 -5.87
N VAL A 78 16.00 10.72 -6.30
CA VAL A 78 16.28 12.11 -5.90
C VAL A 78 15.14 13.06 -6.30
N ASP A 79 14.50 12.79 -7.44
CA ASP A 79 13.38 13.60 -7.95
C ASP A 79 12.06 13.33 -7.21
N TYR A 80 11.98 12.25 -6.42
CA TYR A 80 10.78 11.81 -5.70
C TYR A 80 11.06 11.53 -4.22
N PRO A 81 11.57 12.51 -3.44
CA PRO A 81 12.00 12.28 -2.06
C PRO A 81 10.89 11.83 -1.10
N GLN A 82 9.63 11.96 -1.53
CA GLN A 82 8.43 11.61 -0.76
C GLN A 82 7.71 10.37 -1.32
N CYS A 83 8.37 9.50 -2.09
CA CYS A 83 7.73 8.36 -2.75
C CYS A 83 7.02 7.37 -1.80
N ASN A 84 7.46 7.29 -0.54
CA ASN A 84 6.79 6.47 0.48
C ASN A 84 5.65 7.20 1.22
N CYS A 85 5.41 8.47 0.92
CA CYS A 85 4.42 9.29 1.62
C CYS A 85 3.04 9.16 0.94
N PRO A 86 2.03 8.57 1.62
CA PRO A 86 0.71 8.39 1.03
C PRO A 86 -0.13 9.68 1.15
N GLU A 87 0.33 10.77 0.54
CA GLU A 87 -0.23 12.11 0.74
C GLU A 87 -1.74 12.19 0.44
N VAL A 88 -2.19 11.52 -0.62
CA VAL A 88 -3.61 11.46 -0.98
C VAL A 88 -4.44 10.82 0.14
N ALA A 89 -3.95 9.73 0.73
CA ALA A 89 -4.64 9.06 1.82
C ALA A 89 -4.64 9.91 3.10
N LEU A 90 -3.53 10.59 3.39
CA LEU A 90 -3.45 11.52 4.52
C LEU A 90 -4.46 12.67 4.39
N ARG A 91 -4.54 13.29 3.21
CA ARG A 91 -5.51 14.36 2.93
C ARG A 91 -6.96 13.87 3.01
N ALA A 92 -7.24 12.66 2.52
CA ALA A 92 -8.56 12.06 2.64
C ALA A 92 -8.94 11.81 4.11
N MET A 93 -7.97 11.35 4.92
CA MET A 93 -8.16 11.14 6.35
C MET A 93 -8.38 12.46 7.09
N GLU A 94 -7.60 13.49 6.76
CA GLU A 94 -7.77 14.83 7.30
C GLU A 94 -9.17 15.39 7.02
N ALA A 95 -9.63 15.32 5.77
CA ALA A 95 -10.97 15.77 5.39
C ALA A 95 -12.07 15.02 6.14
N SER A 96 -11.90 13.71 6.36
CA SER A 96 -12.83 12.90 7.16
C SER A 96 -12.91 13.37 8.61
N VAL A 97 -11.75 13.61 9.24
CA VAL A 97 -11.66 14.12 10.62
C VAL A 97 -12.27 15.52 10.75
N GLN A 98 -12.06 16.39 9.76
CA GLN A 98 -12.68 17.71 9.71
C GLN A 98 -14.21 17.61 9.68
N LYS A 99 -14.76 16.74 8.81
CA LYS A 99 -16.21 16.52 8.72
C LYS A 99 -16.80 16.00 10.04
N ILE A 100 -16.13 15.08 10.71
CA ILE A 100 -16.57 14.55 12.02
C ILE A 100 -16.59 15.67 13.06
N ARG A 101 -15.54 16.50 13.12
CA ARG A 101 -15.45 17.64 14.03
C ARG A 101 -16.61 18.61 13.83
N ASP A 102 -16.91 18.95 12.59
CA ASP A 102 -17.97 19.92 12.29
C ASP A 102 -19.36 19.37 12.59
N SER A 103 -19.59 18.08 12.29
CA SER A 103 -20.82 17.40 12.69
C SER A 103 -21.01 17.38 14.21
N TRP A 104 -19.93 17.15 14.97
CA TRP A 104 -19.99 17.13 16.44
C TRP A 104 -20.26 18.53 17.01
N LYS A 105 -19.63 19.58 16.45
CA LYS A 105 -19.89 20.96 16.83
C LYS A 105 -21.35 21.37 16.61
N MET A 106 -21.93 20.96 15.48
CA MET A 106 -23.33 21.23 15.18
C MET A 106 -24.26 20.53 16.17
N ALA A 107 -24.05 19.23 16.39
CA ALA A 107 -24.85 18.47 17.36
C ALA A 107 -24.73 19.02 18.80
N ASN A 108 -23.53 19.47 19.20
CA ASN A 108 -23.34 20.10 20.51
C ASN A 108 -24.08 21.42 20.63
N ARG A 109 -24.10 22.24 19.57
CA ARG A 109 -24.87 23.48 19.54
C ARG A 109 -26.37 23.21 19.65
N ASP A 110 -26.90 22.25 18.87
CA ASP A 110 -28.32 21.88 18.92
C ASP A 110 -28.73 21.40 20.33
N PHE A 111 -27.83 20.69 21.03
CA PHE A 111 -28.03 20.27 22.41
C PHE A 111 -28.02 21.45 23.40
N GLU A 112 -27.10 22.39 23.27
CA GLU A 112 -27.02 23.59 24.13
C GLU A 112 -28.23 24.52 23.97
N GLU A 113 -28.86 24.51 22.80
CA GLU A 113 -30.05 25.31 22.48
C GLU A 113 -31.39 24.64 22.86
N SER A 114 -31.38 23.37 23.31
CA SER A 114 -32.56 22.58 23.71
C SER A 114 -32.89 22.71 25.21
#